data_AF-A0A2W1C131-F1
#
_entry.id   AF-A0A2W1C131-F1
#
_cell.length_a   1.000
_cell.length_b   1.000
_cell.length_c   1.000
_cell.angle_alpha   90.00
_cell.angle_beta   90.00
_cell.angle_gamma   90.00
#
_symmetry.space_group_name_H-M   'P 1'
#
loop_
_entity.id
_entity.type
_entity.pdbx_description
1 polymer ?
#
loop_
_entity_poly.entity_id
_entity_poly.type
_entity_poly.pdbx_seq_one_letter_code
_entity_poly.pdbx_strand_id
1 'polypeptide(L)' 'MGSYSKKSSAEWIIDQLNVENAKLLAFVLVIGFIGYHGVLHLRYGSDSCTWLLTSGRYKGDHEWQPYGCMLHRYSKT' A
#
# COMPACT_ATOMS: atom_id res chain seq x y z
N MET A 1 -16.43 35.31 -37.33
CA MET A 1 -15.38 34.29 -37.08
C MET A 1 -15.01 34.39 -35.61
N GLY A 2 -15.34 33.37 -34.81
CA GLY A 2 -15.21 33.42 -33.34
C GLY A 2 -13.76 33.44 -32.90
N SER A 3 -13.42 34.37 -32.01
CA SER A 3 -12.09 34.48 -31.39
C SER A 3 -11.89 33.31 -30.42
N TYR A 4 -11.01 32.37 -30.77
CA TYR A 4 -10.60 31.31 -29.86
C TYR A 4 -9.60 31.88 -28.85
N SER A 5 -10.12 32.29 -27.68
CA SER A 5 -9.28 32.66 -26.54
C SER A 5 -8.53 31.42 -26.04
N LYS A 6 -7.20 31.51 -25.97
CA LYS A 6 -6.36 30.45 -25.41
C LYS A 6 -6.62 30.37 -23.90
N LYS A 7 -7.12 29.23 -23.40
CA LYS A 7 -7.32 29.02 -21.95
C LYS A 7 -6.00 29.20 -21.18
N SER A 8 -6.08 29.82 -20.01
CA SER A 8 -4.96 29.93 -19.07
C SER A 8 -4.62 28.55 -18.49
N SER A 9 -3.37 28.36 -18.05
CA SER A 9 -2.94 27.12 -17.38
C SER A 9 -3.83 26.78 -16.17
N ALA A 10 -4.30 27.78 -15.43
CA ALA A 10 -5.20 27.58 -14.30
C ALA A 10 -6.57 27.03 -14.72
N GLU A 11 -7.16 27.58 -15.79
CA GLU A 11 -8.46 27.11 -16.31
C GLU A 11 -8.37 25.68 -16.84
N TRP A 12 -7.25 25.35 -17.49
CA TRP A 12 -7.00 23.98 -17.93
C TRP A 12 -6.91 23.01 -16.75
N ILE A 13 -6.25 23.38 -15.65
CA ILE A 13 -6.19 22.54 -14.44
C ILE A 13 -7.59 22.36 -13.86
N ILE A 14 -8.38 23.43 -13.75
CA ILE A 14 -9.74 23.37 -13.20
C ILE A 14 -10.63 22.43 -14.02
N ASP A 15 -10.55 22.47 -15.36
CA ASP A 15 -11.29 21.55 -16.22
C ASP A 15 -10.96 20.07 -15.93
N GLN A 16 -9.72 19.77 -15.54
CA GLN A 16 -9.31 18.39 -15.22
C GLN A 16 -9.84 17.91 -13.86
N LEU A 17 -10.19 18.82 -12.94
CA LEU A 17 -10.70 18.50 -11.60
C LEU A 17 -12.20 18.16 -11.60
N ASN A 18 -12.57 17.16 -12.40
CA ASN A 18 -13.94 16.69 -12.53
C ASN A 18 -14.10 15.23 -12.05
N VAL A 19 -15.36 14.82 -11.88
CA VAL A 19 -15.73 13.50 -11.34
C VAL A 19 -15.27 12.35 -12.24
N GLU A 20 -15.27 12.52 -13.56
CA GLU A 20 -14.88 11.48 -14.51
C GLU A 20 -13.37 11.19 -14.41
N ASN A 21 -12.56 12.24 -14.42
CA ASN A 21 -11.11 12.15 -14.24
C ASN A 21 -10.74 11.64 -12.84
N ALA A 22 -11.44 12.09 -11.80
CA ALA A 22 -11.22 11.61 -10.43
C ALA A 22 -11.52 10.10 -10.30
N LYS A 23 -12.60 9.61 -10.93
CA LYS A 23 -12.91 8.18 -10.97
C LYS A 23 -11.85 7.40 -11.72
N LEU A 24 -11.38 7.90 -12.87
CA LEU A 24 -10.32 7.26 -13.63
C LEU A 24 -9.01 7.19 -12.82
N LEU A 25 -8.62 8.29 -12.17
CA LEU A 25 -7.45 8.33 -11.30
C LEU A 25 -7.58 7.33 -10.14
N ALA A 26 -8.73 7.31 -9.47
CA ALA A 26 -8.99 6.36 -8.38
C ALA A 26 -8.90 4.91 -8.86
N PHE A 27 -9.45 4.61 -10.03
CA PHE A 27 -9.38 3.27 -10.64
C PHE A 27 -7.93 2.85 -10.93
N VAL A 28 -7.14 3.74 -11.54
CA VAL A 28 -5.72 3.49 -11.80
C VAL A 28 -4.93 3.30 -10.50
N LEU A 29 -5.19 4.12 -9.48
CA LEU A 29 -4.55 3.98 -8.17
C LEU A 29 -4.88 2.63 -7.51
N VAL A 30 -6.15 2.21 -7.54
CA VAL A 30 -6.56 0.90 -7.00
C VAL A 30 -5.87 -0.25 -7.73
N ILE A 31 -5.80 -0.22 -9.06
CA ILE A 31 -5.04 -1.22 -9.84
C ILE A 31 -3.56 -1.21 -9.43
N GLY A 32 -2.97 -0.03 -9.27
CA GLY A 32 -1.60 0.13 -8.79
C GLY A 32 -1.37 -0.52 -7.43
N PHE A 33 -2.27 -0.30 -6.47
CA PHE A 33 -2.20 -0.92 -5.15
C PHE A 33 -2.38 -2.44 -5.22
N ILE A 34 -3.33 -2.94 -6.01
CA ILE A 34 -3.52 -4.38 -6.22
C ILE A 34 -2.25 -5.00 -6.79
N GLY A 35 -1.66 -4.38 -7.82
CA GLY A 35 -0.41 -4.87 -8.42
C GLY A 35 0.77 -4.86 -7.45
N TYR A 36 0.95 -3.76 -6.72
CA TYR A 36 2.01 -3.62 -5.71
C TYR A 36 1.90 -4.67 -4.61
N HIS A 37 0.72 -4.81 -4.01
CA HIS A 37 0.48 -5.83 -2.99
C HIS A 37 0.55 -7.25 -3.57
N GLY A 38 0.11 -7.46 -4.81
CA GLY A 38 0.27 -8.74 -5.52
C GLY A 38 1.73 -9.15 -5.66
N VAL A 39 2.62 -8.23 -6.08
CA VAL A 39 4.07 -8.48 -6.15
C VAL A 39 4.65 -8.77 -4.77
N LEU A 40 4.27 -8.01 -3.75
CA LEU A 40 4.69 -8.28 -2.37
C LEU A 40 4.28 -9.69 -1.93
N HIS A 41 3.04 -10.08 -2.19
CA HIS A 41 2.54 -11.40 -1.81
C HIS A 41 3.25 -12.55 -2.52
N LEU A 42 3.58 -12.38 -3.81
CA LEU A 42 4.35 -13.38 -4.56
C LEU A 42 5.81 -13.51 -4.08
N ARG A 43 6.39 -12.45 -3.51
CA ARG A 43 7.80 -12.43 -3.08
C ARG A 43 7.99 -12.76 -1.61
N TYR A 44 7.04 -12.37 -0.76
CA TYR A 44 7.17 -12.43 0.70
C TYR A 44 6.05 -13.22 1.40
N GLY A 45 5.08 -13.75 0.63
CA GLY A 45 3.96 -14.51 1.15
C GLY A 45 2.68 -13.69 1.33
N SER A 46 1.53 -14.39 1.36
CA SER A 46 0.21 -13.79 1.53
C SER A 46 -0.11 -13.41 2.98
N ASP A 47 0.55 -14.07 3.94
CA ASP A 47 0.32 -13.87 5.36
C ASP A 47 1.48 -13.15 6.04
N SER A 48 1.14 -12.39 7.08
CA SER A 48 2.14 -11.76 7.94
C SER A 48 3.01 -12.81 8.63
N CYS A 49 2.52 -14.04 8.81
CA CYS A 49 3.25 -15.11 9.50
C CYS A 49 4.56 -15.47 8.78
N THR A 50 4.51 -15.65 7.46
CA THR A 50 5.68 -15.97 6.63
C THR A 50 6.70 -14.84 6.74
N TRP A 51 6.24 -13.59 6.65
CA TRP A 51 7.11 -12.41 6.79
C TRP A 51 7.72 -12.28 8.19
N LEU A 52 6.91 -12.41 9.25
CA LEU A 52 7.35 -12.33 10.65
C LEU A 52 8.34 -13.44 11.01
N LEU A 53 8.17 -14.64 10.45
CA LEU A 53 9.04 -15.78 10.68
C LEU A 53 10.25 -15.84 9.75
N THR A 54 10.40 -14.92 8.78
CA THR A 54 11.58 -14.88 7.89
C THR A 54 12.89 -14.70 8.65
N SER A 55 12.84 -13.96 9.76
CA SER A 55 14.00 -13.62 10.57
C SER A 55 13.58 -13.33 12.00
N GLY A 56 14.54 -13.19 12.90
CA GLY A 56 14.28 -12.94 14.30
C GLY A 56 15.58 -12.88 15.09
N ARG A 57 15.44 -12.84 16.42
CA ARG A 57 16.59 -12.78 17.33
C ARG A 57 16.40 -13.70 18.52
N TYR A 58 17.52 -14.21 19.02
CA TYR A 58 17.54 -14.88 20.30
C TYR A 58 17.40 -13.85 21.43
N LYS A 59 16.40 -14.00 22.29
CA LYS A 59 16.13 -13.05 23.39
C LYS A 59 16.69 -13.51 24.74
N GLY A 60 17.06 -14.78 24.85
CA GLY A 60 17.43 -15.43 26.13
C GLY A 60 16.43 -16.52 26.51
N ASP A 61 16.69 -17.26 27.59
CA ASP A 61 15.78 -18.29 28.14
C ASP A 61 15.31 -19.38 27.15
N HIS A 62 16.16 -19.72 26.18
CA HIS A 62 15.82 -20.65 25.09
C HIS A 62 14.65 -20.17 24.21
N GLU A 63 14.37 -18.86 24.19
CA GLU A 63 13.32 -18.25 23.37
C GLU A 63 13.89 -17.51 22.16
N TRP A 64 13.32 -17.85 21.01
CA TRP A 64 13.51 -17.11 19.76
C TRP A 64 12.31 -16.19 19.51
N GLN A 65 12.59 -14.94 19.14
CA GLN A 65 11.56 -13.92 18.86
C GLN A 65 11.57 -13.54 17.37
N PRO A 66 10.42 -13.58 16.68
CA PRO A 66 10.31 -13.17 15.28
C PRO A 66 10.58 -11.69 15.05
N TYR A 67 10.96 -11.37 13.83
CA TYR A 67 11.21 -10.00 13.39
C TYR A 67 9.92 -9.18 13.43
N GLY A 68 10.00 -7.94 13.94
CA GLY A 68 8.87 -7.00 13.96
C GLY A 68 7.76 -7.29 14.99
N CYS A 69 7.84 -8.36 15.78
CA CYS A 69 6.86 -8.67 16.83
C CYS A 69 7.53 -9.03 18.18
N MET A 70 6.82 -8.78 19.29
CA MET A 70 7.20 -9.29 20.63
C MET A 70 6.32 -10.49 20.99
N LEU A 71 6.94 -11.57 21.49
CA LEU A 71 6.20 -12.75 21.97
C LEU A 71 5.72 -12.50 23.41
N HIS A 72 4.44 -12.78 23.67
CA HIS A 72 3.86 -12.74 25.02
C HIS A 72 3.64 -14.17 25.53
N ARG A 73 3.93 -14.43 26.81
CA ARG A 73 3.63 -15.71 27.45
C ARG A 73 2.21 -15.69 28.00
N TYR A 74 1.43 -16.71 27.68
CA TYR A 74 0.09 -16.92 28.22
C TYR A 74 0.14 -18.07 29.24
N SER A 75 -0.43 -17.86 30.42
CA SER A 75 -0.69 -18.93 31.40
C SER A 75 -2.18 -19.27 31.39
N LYS A 76 -2.51 -20.55 31.57
CA LYS A 76 -3.89 -20.95 31.86
C LYS A 76 -4.24 -20.49 33.27
N THR A 77 -5.37 -19.81 33.41
CA THR A 77 -6.05 -19.60 34.71
C THR A 77 -6.62 -20.89 35.24
#